data_AF-A0A1I6SQM0-F1
#
_entry.id   AF-A0A1I6SQM0-F1
#
_cell.length_a   1.000
_cell.length_b   1.000
_cell.length_c   1.000
_cell.angle_alpha   90.00
_cell.angle_beta   90.00
_cell.angle_gamma   90.00
#
_symmetry.space_group_name_H-M   'P 1'
#
loop_
_entity.id
_entity.type
_entity.pdbx_description
1 polymer ?
#
loop_
_entity_poly.entity_id
_entity_poly.type
_entity_poly.pdbx_seq_one_letter_code
_entity_poly.pdbx_strand_id
1 'polypeptide(L)'
;MSHDSSFRTAYEAREKILLDEQAKIAHTREEGIQKSKKEGIEQGIEQGKIQLIRGMHKNGMPLEDIAKFTGLNTEEIRKLLL
;
A
#
# COMPACT_ATOMS: atom_id res chain seq x y z
N MET A 1 12.52 54.83 16.06
CA MET A 1 11.50 53.75 16.15
C MET A 1 12.07 52.55 15.42
N SER A 2 12.69 51.60 16.12
CA SER A 2 13.37 50.45 15.50
C SER A 2 13.45 49.29 16.51
N HIS A 3 12.31 48.77 16.94
CA HIS A 3 12.28 47.59 17.81
C HIS A 3 11.24 46.52 17.40
N ASP A 4 10.48 46.72 16.33
CA ASP A 4 9.41 45.79 15.92
C ASP A 4 9.83 44.75 14.87
N SER A 5 10.81 45.05 14.01
CA SER A 5 11.15 44.20 12.86
C SER A 5 11.80 42.87 13.26
N SER A 6 12.69 42.90 14.25
CA SER A 6 13.50 41.74 14.68
C SER A 6 12.68 40.71 15.45
N PHE A 7 11.66 41.16 16.19
CA PHE A 7 10.76 40.26 16.92
C PHE A 7 9.81 39.52 15.98
N ARG A 8 9.30 40.22 14.96
CA ARG A 8 8.40 39.64 13.95
C ARG A 8 9.09 38.57 13.13
N THR A 9 10.31 38.83 12.67
CA THR A 9 11.12 37.86 11.90
C THR A 9 11.51 36.63 12.72
N ALA A 10 11.89 36.80 13.99
CA ALA A 10 12.19 35.67 14.87
C ALA A 10 10.95 34.82 15.20
N TYR A 11 9.78 35.46 15.30
CA TYR A 11 8.49 34.79 15.50
C TYR A 11 8.07 34.00 14.25
N GLU A 12 8.10 34.64 13.08
CA GLU A 12 7.80 34.02 11.79
C GLU A 12 8.73 32.84 11.47
N ALA A 13 10.03 32.95 11.80
CA ALA A 13 10.98 31.86 11.62
C ALA A 13 10.67 30.64 12.52
N ARG A 14 10.25 30.86 13.76
CA ARG A 14 9.82 29.78 14.68
C ARG A 14 8.53 29.14 14.21
N GLU A 15 7.56 29.95 13.78
CA GLU A 15 6.29 29.46 13.25
C GLU A 15 6.51 28.62 11.99
N LYS A 16 7.40 29.05 11.08
CA LYS A 16 7.78 28.29 9.89
C LYS A 16 8.42 26.95 10.22
N ILE A 17 9.30 26.87 11.22
CA ILE A 17 9.93 25.61 11.64
C ILE A 17 8.87 24.62 12.17
N LEU A 18 7.93 25.12 12.98
CA LEU A 18 6.82 24.30 13.50
C LEU A 18 5.91 23.78 12.38
N LEU A 19 5.64 24.61 11.37
CA LEU A 19 4.85 24.22 10.20
C LEU A 19 5.58 23.19 9.33
N ASP A 20 6.87 23.39 9.06
CA ASP A 20 7.69 22.45 8.30
C ASP A 20 7.80 21.10 9.03
N GLU A 21 7.90 21.10 10.36
CA GLU A 21 7.93 19.88 11.19
C GLU A 21 6.57 19.15 11.18
N GLN A 22 5.47 19.88 11.33
CA GLN A 22 4.12 19.31 11.22
C GLN A 22 3.84 18.74 9.82
N ALA A 23 4.25 19.44 8.77
CA ALA A 23 4.12 18.97 7.39
C ALA A 23 4.90 17.67 7.14
N LYS A 24 6.12 17.56 7.69
CA LYS A 24 6.93 16.35 7.60
C LYS A 24 6.29 15.15 8.31
N ILE A 25 5.69 15.39 9.48
CA ILE A 25 4.96 14.35 10.23
C ILE A 25 3.69 13.91 9.48
N ALA A 26 2.95 14.87 8.91
CA ALA A 26 1.76 14.57 8.12
C ALA A 26 2.10 13.74 6.88
N HIS A 27 3.13 14.14 6.13
CA HIS A 27 3.59 13.43 4.94
C HIS A 27 4.02 11.99 5.25
N THR A 28 4.85 11.80 6.27
CA THR A 28 5.32 10.46 6.66
C THR A 28 4.18 9.55 7.13
N ARG A 29 3.16 10.10 7.79
CA ARG A 29 1.96 9.35 8.19
C ARG A 29 1.10 8.97 6.98
N GLU A 30 0.88 9.88 6.04
CA GLU A 30 0.11 9.59 4.83
C GLU A 30 0.80 8.55 3.95
N GLU A 31 2.11 8.65 3.76
CA GLU A 31 2.88 7.66 3.00
C GLU A 31 2.84 6.28 3.67
N GLY A 32 2.96 6.22 5.01
CA GLY A 32 2.86 4.97 5.76
C GLY A 32 1.48 4.30 5.63
N ILE A 33 0.40 5.09 5.66
CA ILE A 33 -0.98 4.59 5.51
C ILE A 33 -1.24 4.15 4.07
N GLN A 34 -0.80 4.93 3.08
CA GLN A 34 -0.92 4.59 1.66
C GLN A 34 -0.21 3.28 1.35
N LYS A 35 1.03 3.13 1.82
CA LYS A 35 1.84 1.94 1.58
C LYS A 35 1.24 0.70 2.24
N SER A 36 0.89 0.78 3.53
CA SER A 36 0.27 -0.35 4.26
C SER A 36 -1.08 -0.76 3.69
N LYS A 37 -1.90 0.20 3.25
CA LYS A 37 -3.19 -0.10 2.59
C LYS A 37 -2.98 -0.78 1.25
N LYS A 38 -2.02 -0.33 0.45
CA LYS A 38 -1.71 -0.93 -0.85
C LYS A 38 -1.19 -2.37 -0.68
N GLU A 39 -0.24 -2.58 0.22
CA GLU A 39 0.30 -3.91 0.56
C GLU A 39 -0.80 -4.85 1.07
N GLY A 40 -1.69 -4.38 1.96
CA GLY A 40 -2.79 -5.20 2.47
C GLY A 40 -3.81 -5.60 1.41
N ILE A 41 -4.14 -4.70 0.47
CA ILE A 41 -5.03 -5.01 -0.66
C ILE A 41 -4.38 -6.02 -1.59
N GLU A 42 -3.11 -5.83 -1.92
CA GLU A 42 -2.37 -6.71 -2.82
C GLU A 42 -2.25 -8.13 -2.24
N GLN A 43 -1.88 -8.25 -0.95
CA GLN A 43 -1.86 -9.51 -0.23
C GLN A 43 -3.25 -10.18 -0.18
N GLY A 44 -4.31 -9.41 0.06
CA GLY A 44 -5.67 -9.93 0.08
C GLY A 44 -6.12 -10.49 -1.27
N ILE A 45 -5.77 -9.80 -2.36
CA ILE A 45 -6.08 -10.25 -3.73
C ILE A 45 -5.30 -11.53 -4.06
N GLU A 46 -4.01 -11.61 -3.73
CA GLU A 46 -3.21 -12.81 -3.96
C GLU A 46 -3.74 -14.01 -3.16
N GLN A 47 -4.03 -13.82 -1.88
CA GLN A 47 -4.61 -14.88 -1.04
C GLN A 47 -5.97 -15.35 -1.58
N GLY A 48 -6.82 -14.43 -2.03
CA GLY A 48 -8.10 -14.77 -2.65
C GLY A 48 -7.94 -15.59 -3.93
N LYS A 49 -6.99 -15.21 -4.80
CA LYS A 49 -6.65 -15.98 -6.02
C LYS A 49 -6.18 -17.39 -5.68
N ILE A 50 -5.28 -17.54 -4.71
CA ILE A 50 -4.77 -18.84 -4.27
C ILE A 50 -5.91 -19.71 -3.71
N GLN A 51 -6.78 -19.16 -2.87
CA GLN A 51 -7.93 -19.89 -2.32
C GLN A 51 -8.89 -20.34 -3.42
N LEU A 52 -9.16 -19.48 -4.41
CA LEU A 52 -10.01 -19.81 -5.55
C LEU A 52 -9.43 -20.99 -6.36
N ILE A 53 -8.15 -20.91 -6.73
CA ILE A 53 -7.44 -21.95 -7.47
C ILE A 53 -7.43 -23.27 -6.69
N ARG A 54 -7.13 -23.22 -5.38
CA ARG A 54 -7.16 -24.39 -4.49
C ARG A 54 -8.57 -24.99 -4.40
N GLY A 55 -9.61 -24.15 -4.33
CA GLY A 55 -11.00 -24.58 -4.30
C GLY A 55 -11.43 -25.27 -5.59
N MET A 56 -11.10 -24.68 -6.74
CA MET A 56 -11.36 -25.27 -8.06
C MET A 56 -10.66 -26.61 -8.22
N HIS A 57 -9.38 -26.69 -7.86
CA HIS A 57 -8.61 -27.93 -7.92
C HIS A 57 -9.17 -29.02 -6.99
N LYS A 58 -9.55 -28.65 -5.75
CA LYS A 58 -10.19 -29.59 -4.80
C LYS A 58 -11.53 -30.12 -5.29
N ASN A 59 -12.26 -29.34 -6.08
CA ASN A 59 -13.52 -29.75 -6.70
C ASN A 59 -13.33 -30.62 -7.96
N GLY A 60 -12.09 -31.03 -8.27
CA GLY A 60 -11.79 -31.90 -9.41
C GLY A 60 -11.72 -31.18 -10.76
N MET A 61 -11.65 -29.84 -10.76
CA MET A 61 -11.44 -29.08 -11.99
C MET A 61 -10.01 -29.30 -12.51
N PRO A 62 -9.81 -29.68 -13.78
CA PRO A 62 -8.48 -29.85 -14.35
C PRO A 62 -7.76 -28.49 -14.45
N LEU A 63 -6.43 -28.51 -14.31
CA LEU A 63 -5.60 -27.29 -14.30
C LEU A 63 -5.78 -26.43 -15.56
N GLU A 64 -6.06 -27.06 -16.69
CA GLU A 64 -6.32 -26.41 -17.98
C GLU A 64 -7.59 -25.55 -17.96
N ASP A 65 -8.63 -25.99 -17.25
CA ASP A 65 -9.86 -25.23 -17.11
C ASP A 65 -9.70 -24.13 -16.06
N ILE A 66 -8.99 -24.41 -14.96
CA ILE A 66 -8.62 -23.38 -13.98
C ILE A 66 -7.84 -22.26 -14.69
N ALA A 67 -6.88 -22.61 -15.55
CA ALA A 67 -6.11 -21.67 -16.36
C ALA A 67 -6.99 -20.76 -17.21
N LYS A 68 -8.02 -21.31 -17.85
CA LYS A 68 -9.00 -20.52 -18.64
C LYS A 68 -9.80 -19.57 -17.75
N PHE A 69 -10.22 -20.01 -16.56
CA PHE A 69 -11.04 -19.19 -15.66
C PHE A 69 -10.22 -18.10 -14.94
N THR A 70 -8.99 -18.39 -14.55
CA THR A 70 -8.14 -17.45 -13.82
C THR A 70 -7.25 -16.61 -14.72
N GLY A 71 -7.13 -16.97 -16.01
CA GLY A 71 -6.21 -16.33 -16.96
C GLY A 71 -4.74 -16.56 -16.64
N LEU A 72 -4.44 -17.59 -15.82
CA LEU A 72 -3.08 -17.95 -15.41
C LEU A 72 -2.63 -19.16 -16.20
N ASN A 73 -1.33 -19.32 -16.38
CA ASN A 73 -0.80 -20.50 -17.04
C ASN A 73 -0.80 -21.71 -16.08
N THR A 74 -0.88 -22.93 -16.62
CA THR A 74 -0.90 -24.16 -15.80
C THR A 74 0.31 -24.27 -14.85
N GLU A 75 1.48 -23.81 -15.31
CA GLU A 75 2.70 -23.71 -14.49
C GLU A 75 2.56 -22.75 -13.30
N GLU A 76 1.88 -21.61 -13.49
CA GLU A 76 1.66 -20.62 -12.43
C GLU A 76 0.70 -21.17 -11.38
N ILE A 77 -0.40 -21.78 -11.80
CA ILE A 77 -1.34 -22.40 -10.84
C ILE A 77 -0.69 -23.59 -10.14
N ARG A 78 0.18 -24.36 -10.81
CA ARG A 78 0.97 -25.41 -10.15
C ARG A 78 1.89 -24.85 -9.08
N LYS A 79 2.54 -23.69 -9.31
CA LYS A 79 3.32 -22.98 -8.30
C LYS A 79 2.48 -22.50 -7.12
N LEU A 80 1.22 -22.13 -7.34
CA LEU A 80 0.28 -21.69 -6.29
C LEU A 80 -0.33 -22.87 -5.50
N LEU A 81 -0.31 -24.08 -6.07
CA LEU A 81 -0.81 -25.32 -5.47
C LEU A 81 0.27 -26.11 -4.71
N LEU A 82 1.56 -25.85 -4.96
CA LEU A 82 2.69 -26.35 -4.15
C LEU A 82 2.66 -25.77 -2.72
#